data_AF-A0A844G5X3-F1
#
_entry.id   AF-A0A844G5X3-F1
#
_cell.length_a   1.000
_cell.length_b   1.000
_cell.length_c   1.000
_cell.angle_alpha   90.00
_cell.angle_beta   90.00
_cell.angle_gamma   90.00
#
_symmetry.space_group_name_H-M   'P 1'
#
loop_
_entity.id
_entity.type
_entity.pdbx_description
1 polymer ?
#
loop_
_entity_poly.entity_id
_entity_poly.type
_entity_poly.pdbx_seq_one_letter_code
_entity_poly.pdbx_strand_id
1 'polypeptide(L)'
;MSRFLFQARYNDDLWYRSFDADTTQWNREIKLSAGCKYVFDAAVAAEGNTVAAVWIGLKRGVCRDEFFSCGIFYACSFDGGRSWCKPQIIPGKVSQAGALTLYLIDGTLHLFHDSQYRYRKLTASSRRLSGLIPNTFPGRMNHVF
;
A
#
# COMPACT_ATOMS: atom_id res chain seq x y z
N MET A 1 28.21 8.05 17.32
CA MET A 1 27.51 7.24 16.30
C MET A 1 26.01 7.36 16.53
N SER A 2 25.29 8.06 15.64
CA SER A 2 23.83 8.14 15.69
C SER A 2 23.20 6.97 14.92
N ARG A 3 22.45 6.12 15.62
CA ARG A 3 21.72 4.99 15.03
C ARG A 3 20.34 5.50 14.58
N PHE A 4 20.19 5.79 13.29
CA PHE A 4 18.88 6.13 12.72
C PHE A 4 17.96 4.91 12.82
N LEU A 5 17.11 4.88 13.84
CA LEU A 5 16.02 3.92 13.95
C LEU A 5 14.86 4.40 13.07
N PHE A 6 14.73 3.79 11.89
CA PHE A 6 13.53 3.91 11.08
C PHE A 6 12.40 3.14 11.79
N GLN A 7 11.72 3.81 12.72
CA GLN A 7 10.56 3.26 13.43
C GLN A 7 9.34 3.32 12.50
N ALA A 8 9.31 2.50 11.46
CA ALA A 8 8.06 2.26 10.76
C ALA A 8 7.09 1.53 11.71
N ARG A 9 5.80 1.84 11.59
CA ARG A 9 4.75 1.29 12.45
C ARG A 9 4.41 -0.13 11.96
N TYR A 10 5.29 -1.08 12.26
CA TYR A 10 5.29 -2.42 11.66
C TYR A 10 4.21 -3.38 12.20
N ASN A 11 2.93 -2.98 12.18
CA ASN A 11 1.78 -3.91 12.18
C ASN A 11 0.48 -3.21 11.72
N ASP A 12 0.53 -2.50 10.59
CA ASP A 12 -0.64 -1.83 10.04
C ASP A 12 -1.59 -2.87 9.41
N ASP A 13 -2.61 -3.24 10.17
CA ASP A 13 -3.73 -4.05 9.68
C ASP A 13 -4.66 -3.21 8.80
N LEU A 14 -5.18 -3.79 7.73
CA LEU A 14 -6.17 -3.16 6.87
C LEU A 14 -7.58 -3.44 7.38
N TRP A 15 -8.31 -2.37 7.67
CA TRP A 15 -9.69 -2.40 8.14
C TRP A 15 -10.58 -1.63 7.17
N TYR A 16 -11.79 -2.15 6.95
CA TYR A 16 -12.86 -1.50 6.20
C TYR A 16 -14.00 -1.09 7.12
N ARG A 17 -14.59 0.06 6.83
CA ARG A 17 -15.85 0.57 7.38
C ARG A 17 -16.48 1.51 6.37
N SER A 18 -17.80 1.46 6.23
CA SER A 18 -18.58 2.44 5.45
C SER A 18 -19.46 3.28 6.37
N PHE A 19 -19.74 4.50 5.91
CA PHE A 19 -20.79 5.35 6.46
C PHE A 19 -22.04 5.19 5.62
N ASP A 20 -23.16 4.92 6.27
CA ASP A 20 -24.48 4.82 5.68
C ASP A 20 -25.16 6.20 5.84
N ALA A 21 -25.46 6.85 4.72
CA ALA A 21 -25.98 8.23 4.72
C ALA A 21 -27.45 8.32 5.14
N ASP A 22 -28.24 7.26 4.92
CA ASP A 22 -29.67 7.24 5.23
C ASP A 22 -29.91 7.03 6.73
N THR A 23 -29.09 6.18 7.37
CA THR A 23 -29.10 5.93 8.82
C THR A 23 -28.18 6.85 9.61
N THR A 24 -27.28 7.57 8.92
CA THR A 24 -26.22 8.42 9.48
C THR A 24 -25.25 7.69 10.43
N GLN A 25 -25.02 6.40 10.19
CA GLN A 25 -24.21 5.53 11.05
C GLN A 25 -22.98 4.96 10.34
N TRP A 26 -21.98 4.60 11.12
CA TRP A 26 -20.83 3.83 10.65
C TRP A 26 -21.07 2.34 10.90
N ASN A 27 -20.82 1.53 9.87
CA ASN A 27 -20.83 0.07 10.00
C ASN A 27 -19.65 -0.41 10.88
N ARG A 28 -19.82 -1.61 11.47
CA ARG A 28 -18.76 -2.27 12.25
C ARG A 28 -17.51 -2.48 11.40
N GLU A 29 -16.34 -2.28 11.99
CA GLU A 29 -15.06 -2.49 11.32
C GLU A 29 -14.87 -3.97 10.91
N ILE A 30 -14.38 -4.17 9.69
CA ILE A 30 -14.11 -5.48 9.09
C ILE A 30 -12.62 -5.54 8.75
N LYS A 31 -11.90 -6.51 9.32
CA LYS A 31 -10.48 -6.72 9.05
C LYS A 31 -10.27 -7.43 7.73
N LEU A 32 -9.71 -6.74 6.74
CA LEU A 32 -9.36 -7.30 5.42
C LEU A 32 -7.96 -7.95 5.42
N SER A 33 -7.01 -7.47 6.24
CA SER A 33 -5.64 -8.00 6.31
C SER A 33 -5.49 -9.38 6.99
N ALA A 34 -6.58 -10.14 7.16
CA ALA A 34 -6.54 -11.44 7.82
C ALA A 34 -5.55 -12.40 7.12
N GLY A 35 -4.58 -12.94 7.87
CA GLY A 35 -3.51 -13.77 7.32
C GLY A 35 -2.27 -13.01 6.80
N CYS A 36 -2.28 -11.68 6.80
CA CYS A 36 -1.09 -10.88 6.57
C CYS A 36 -0.24 -10.72 7.86
N LYS A 37 1.03 -10.37 7.65
CA LYS A 37 1.99 -9.94 8.68
C LYS A 37 2.26 -8.44 8.60
N TYR A 38 2.26 -7.89 7.39
CA TYR A 38 2.30 -6.46 7.10
C TYR A 38 1.31 -6.16 5.96
N VAL A 39 0.69 -4.99 5.99
CA VAL A 39 -0.04 -4.40 4.85
C VAL A 39 0.42 -2.95 4.67
N PHE A 40 0.44 -2.49 3.43
CA PHE A 40 0.77 -1.14 3.02
C PHE A 40 0.12 -0.86 1.66
N ASP A 41 -0.11 0.43 1.37
CA ASP A 41 -0.65 0.95 0.10
C ASP A 41 -1.92 0.23 -0.41
N ALA A 42 -3.09 0.84 -0.16
CA ALA A 42 -4.39 0.23 -0.45
C ALA A 42 -5.27 1.14 -1.30
N ALA A 43 -6.03 0.53 -2.21
CA ALA A 43 -7.01 1.21 -3.05
C ALA A 43 -8.36 0.46 -3.05
N VAL A 44 -9.44 1.17 -3.37
CA VAL A 44 -10.80 0.66 -3.36
C VAL A 44 -11.55 1.16 -4.60
N ALA A 45 -12.42 0.32 -5.15
CA ALA A 45 -13.34 0.64 -6.23
C ALA A 45 -14.73 0.04 -5.93
N ALA A 46 -15.80 0.64 -6.46
CA ALA A 46 -17.15 0.15 -6.28
C ALA A 46 -18.03 0.40 -7.51
N GLU A 47 -18.96 -0.51 -7.77
CA GLU A 47 -19.96 -0.46 -8.83
C GLU A 47 -21.22 -1.21 -8.36
N GLY A 48 -22.33 -0.49 -8.22
CA GLY A 48 -23.55 -1.03 -7.59
C GLY A 48 -23.26 -1.56 -6.18
N ASN A 49 -23.63 -2.83 -5.93
CA ASN A 49 -23.36 -3.51 -4.66
C ASN A 49 -21.96 -4.14 -4.59
N THR A 50 -21.18 -4.12 -5.68
CA THR A 50 -19.83 -4.69 -5.71
C THR A 50 -18.84 -3.66 -5.17
N VAL A 51 -18.05 -4.06 -4.18
CA VAL A 51 -16.92 -3.26 -3.67
C VAL A 51 -15.68 -4.13 -3.73
N ALA A 52 -14.60 -3.64 -4.33
CA ALA A 52 -13.32 -4.34 -4.39
C ALA A 52 -12.24 -3.51 -3.70
N ALA A 53 -11.39 -4.17 -2.91
CA ALA A 53 -10.24 -3.56 -2.28
C ALA A 53 -8.98 -4.33 -2.70
N VAL A 54 -7.92 -3.59 -3.01
CA VAL A 54 -6.56 -4.10 -3.24
C VAL A 54 -5.60 -3.48 -2.24
N TRP A 55 -4.58 -4.24 -1.85
CA TRP A 55 -3.51 -3.75 -0.99
C TRP A 55 -2.24 -4.55 -1.19
N ILE A 56 -1.10 -4.00 -0.82
CA ILE A 56 0.16 -4.74 -0.82
C ILE A 56 0.38 -5.34 0.56
N GLY A 57 0.83 -6.59 0.63
CA GLY A 57 1.03 -7.27 1.90
C GLY A 57 2.14 -8.31 1.89
N LEU A 58 2.62 -8.62 3.09
CA LEU A 58 3.45 -9.80 3.33
C LEU A 58 2.59 -10.87 4.01
N LYS A 59 2.50 -12.06 3.40
CA LYS A 59 1.76 -13.19 3.98
C LYS A 59 2.40 -13.64 5.30
N ARG A 60 1.59 -13.93 6.31
CA ARG A 60 2.06 -14.48 7.58
C ARG A 60 2.64 -15.90 7.37
N GLY A 61 3.77 -16.18 8.02
CA GLY A 61 4.50 -17.44 7.86
C GLY A 61 5.63 -17.42 6.83
N VAL A 62 5.77 -16.35 6.04
CA VAL A 62 6.95 -16.15 5.16
C VAL A 62 8.15 -15.69 5.99
N CYS A 63 9.34 -16.24 5.69
CA CYS A 63 10.59 -15.95 6.38
C CYS A 63 11.03 -14.48 6.24
N ARG A 64 11.87 -14.01 7.17
CA ARG A 64 12.06 -12.58 7.46
C ARG A 64 12.92 -11.80 6.46
N ASP A 65 13.67 -12.47 5.60
CA ASP A 65 14.85 -11.86 4.97
C ASP A 65 14.56 -11.12 3.66
N GLU A 66 13.32 -11.22 3.18
CA GLU A 66 12.83 -10.55 1.98
C GLU A 66 11.70 -9.57 2.30
N PHE A 67 12.08 -8.31 2.54
CA PHE A 67 11.17 -7.16 2.38
C PHE A 67 10.58 -7.11 0.95
N PHE A 68 11.19 -7.85 0.03
CA PHE A 68 10.83 -8.04 -1.37
C PHE A 68 9.79 -9.14 -1.63
N SER A 69 9.43 -10.00 -0.66
CA SER A 69 8.40 -11.06 -0.85
C SER A 69 6.96 -10.56 -0.72
N CYS A 70 6.72 -9.26 -0.78
CA CYS A 70 5.38 -8.71 -0.70
C CYS A 70 4.62 -8.97 -2.02
N GLY A 71 3.31 -9.19 -1.95
CA GLY A 71 2.43 -9.35 -3.11
C GLY A 71 1.22 -8.44 -3.01
N ILE A 72 0.53 -8.23 -4.13
CA ILE A 72 -0.77 -7.55 -4.12
C ILE A 72 -1.83 -8.58 -3.74
N PHE A 73 -2.63 -8.22 -2.74
CA PHE A 73 -3.81 -8.92 -2.31
C PHE A 73 -5.05 -8.19 -2.81
N TYR A 74 -6.14 -8.94 -2.98
CA TYR A 74 -7.46 -8.36 -3.20
C TYR A 74 -8.54 -9.12 -2.44
N ALA A 75 -9.63 -8.42 -2.16
CA ALA A 75 -10.89 -9.00 -1.70
C ALA A 75 -12.05 -8.22 -2.33
N CYS A 76 -13.18 -8.91 -2.50
CA CYS A 76 -14.42 -8.30 -2.98
C CYS A 76 -15.55 -8.51 -1.97
N SER A 77 -16.49 -7.57 -1.97
CA SER A 77 -17.83 -7.66 -1.41
C SER A 77 -18.83 -7.57 -2.56
N PHE A 78 -19.97 -8.25 -2.43
CA PHE A 78 -21.08 -8.20 -3.39
C PHE A 78 -22.39 -7.69 -2.74
N ASP A 79 -22.29 -7.15 -1.53
CA ASP A 79 -23.42 -6.73 -0.67
C ASP A 79 -23.24 -5.32 -0.08
N GLY A 80 -22.52 -4.44 -0.80
CA GLY A 80 -22.27 -3.05 -0.39
C GLY A 80 -21.22 -2.93 0.72
N GLY A 81 -20.30 -3.89 0.84
CA GLY A 81 -19.24 -3.91 1.84
C GLY A 81 -19.64 -4.55 3.18
N ARG A 82 -20.84 -5.14 3.31
CA ARG A 82 -21.34 -5.74 4.56
C ARG A 82 -20.64 -7.07 4.88
N SER A 83 -20.29 -7.85 3.86
CA SER A 83 -19.45 -9.04 3.95
C SER A 83 -18.41 -9.08 2.83
N TRP A 84 -17.31 -9.77 3.07
CA TRP A 84 -16.15 -9.80 2.17
C TRP A 84 -15.65 -11.22 1.95
N CYS A 85 -15.25 -11.52 0.71
CA CYS A 85 -14.56 -12.76 0.37
C CYS A 85 -13.20 -12.85 1.08
N LYS A 86 -12.70 -14.08 1.27
CA LYS A 86 -11.35 -14.32 1.82
C LYS A 86 -10.31 -13.67 0.89
N PRO A 87 -9.33 -12.90 1.43
CA PRO A 87 -8.27 -12.29 0.64
C PRO A 87 -7.53 -13.29 -0.24
N GLN A 88 -7.34 -12.95 -1.51
CA GLN A 88 -6.57 -13.70 -2.48
C GLN A 88 -5.33 -12.92 -2.91
N ILE A 89 -4.28 -13.62 -3.36
CA ILE A 89 -3.07 -12.99 -3.91
C ILE A 89 -3.25 -12.88 -5.43
N ILE A 90 -2.99 -11.71 -6.00
CA ILE A 90 -2.90 -11.52 -7.45
C ILE A 90 -1.58 -12.14 -7.93
N PRO A 91 -1.60 -13.13 -8.85
CA PRO A 91 -0.40 -13.80 -9.30
C PRO A 91 0.47 -12.88 -10.18
N GLY A 92 1.76 -12.79 -9.88
CA GLY A 92 2.72 -12.03 -10.68
C GLY A 92 4.04 -11.80 -9.96
N LYS A 93 5.08 -11.39 -10.70
CA LYS A 93 6.34 -10.89 -10.11
C LYS A 93 6.15 -9.45 -9.63
N VAL A 94 5.39 -9.27 -8.56
CA VAL A 94 5.16 -7.95 -7.98
C VAL A 94 6.25 -7.60 -6.98
N SER A 95 7.51 -7.55 -7.44
CA SER A 95 8.62 -7.10 -6.61
C SER A 95 8.44 -5.60 -6.33
N GLN A 96 7.86 -5.29 -5.18
CA GLN A 96 7.58 -3.93 -4.71
C GLN A 96 6.63 -3.18 -5.67
N ALA A 97 5.32 -3.47 -5.64
CA ALA A 97 4.35 -2.53 -6.21
C ALA A 97 4.24 -1.27 -5.35
N GLY A 98 3.65 -0.23 -5.93
CA GLY A 98 3.27 1.03 -5.28
C GLY A 98 2.27 1.79 -6.13
N ALA A 99 1.73 2.86 -5.56
CA ALA A 99 0.72 3.72 -6.17
C ALA A 99 -0.47 2.90 -6.72
N LEU A 100 -1.00 1.97 -5.90
CA LEU A 100 -2.14 1.15 -6.31
C LEU A 100 -3.31 2.06 -6.69
N THR A 101 -3.83 1.87 -7.90
CA THR A 101 -5.05 2.52 -8.37
C THR A 101 -5.97 1.44 -8.92
N LEU A 102 -7.22 1.41 -8.43
CA LEU A 102 -8.20 0.39 -8.79
C LEU A 102 -9.43 1.06 -9.39
N TYR A 103 -9.91 0.52 -10.50
CA TYR A 103 -11.22 0.83 -11.07
C TYR A 103 -12.04 -0.45 -11.21
N LEU A 104 -13.36 -0.33 -11.09
CA LEU A 104 -14.33 -1.35 -11.42
C LEU A 104 -15.23 -0.76 -12.50
N ILE A 105 -15.23 -1.38 -13.68
CA ILE A 105 -15.89 -0.89 -14.89
C ILE A 105 -16.58 -2.08 -15.55
N ASP A 106 -17.91 -2.04 -15.69
CA ASP A 106 -18.70 -3.10 -16.31
C ASP A 106 -18.40 -4.50 -15.72
N GLY A 107 -18.31 -4.57 -14.39
CA GLY A 107 -17.96 -5.79 -13.64
C GLY A 107 -16.49 -6.23 -13.72
N THR A 108 -15.63 -5.48 -14.42
CA THR A 108 -14.20 -5.80 -14.61
C THR A 108 -13.31 -4.94 -13.72
N LEU A 109 -12.37 -5.59 -12.99
CA LEU A 109 -11.37 -4.88 -12.18
C LEU A 109 -10.15 -4.49 -13.02
N HIS A 110 -9.90 -3.19 -13.12
CA HIS A 110 -8.71 -2.62 -13.75
C HIS A 110 -7.76 -2.13 -12.66
N LEU A 111 -6.65 -2.86 -12.46
CA LEU A 111 -5.61 -2.53 -11.50
C LEU A 111 -4.42 -1.88 -12.22
N PHE A 112 -4.06 -0.68 -11.79
CA PHE A 112 -2.80 -0.03 -12.13
C PHE A 112 -1.90 -0.04 -10.89
N HIS A 113 -0.63 -0.36 -11.09
CA HIS A 113 0.39 -0.29 -10.05
C HIS A 113 1.73 0.04 -10.72
N ASP A 114 2.60 0.76 -10.02
CA ASP A 114 3.99 0.88 -10.47
C ASP A 114 4.80 -0.38 -10.13
N SER A 115 6.03 -0.42 -10.61
CA SER A 115 7.10 -1.16 -9.94
C SER A 115 7.92 -0.13 -9.16
N GLN A 116 7.82 -0.14 -7.83
CA GLN A 116 8.61 0.75 -7.00
C GLN A 116 10.10 0.57 -7.30
N TYR A 117 10.76 1.72 -7.24
CA TYR A 117 12.21 1.89 -7.31
C TYR A 117 12.99 0.70 -6.75
N ARG A 118 13.77 0.04 -7.63
CA ARG A 118 14.98 -0.63 -7.15
C ARG A 118 15.76 0.39 -6.32
N TYR A 119 16.04 0.08 -5.06
CA TYR A 119 17.16 0.68 -4.35
C TYR A 119 18.45 0.28 -5.08
N ARG A 120 18.74 0.98 -6.19
CA ARG A 120 20.04 0.94 -6.80
C ARG A 120 20.94 1.66 -5.83
N LYS A 121 21.62 0.88 -4.96
CA LYS A 121 22.71 1.38 -4.14
C LYS A 121 23.68 2.04 -5.11
N LEU A 122 23.62 3.37 -5.19
CA LEU A 122 24.59 4.18 -5.90
C LEU A 122 25.86 4.09 -5.06
N THR A 123 26.61 3.01 -5.28
CA THR A 123 27.98 2.92 -4.82
C THR A 123 28.70 4.05 -5.51
N ALA A 124 28.92 5.14 -4.79
CA ALA A 124 29.79 6.20 -5.24
C ALA A 124 31.20 5.60 -5.37
N SER A 125 31.53 5.10 -6.56
CA SER A 125 32.92 5.01 -6.98
C SER A 125 33.43 6.44 -6.92
N SER A 126 34.37 6.69 -6.00
CA SER A 126 34.85 8.02 -5.63
C SER A 126 35.77 8.62 -6.70
N ARG A 127 35.26 8.75 -7.93
CA ARG A 127 35.83 9.63 -8.94
C ARG A 127 35.27 11.03 -8.71
N ARG A 128 36.11 11.79 -7.98
CA ARG A 128 36.00 13.21 -7.67
C ARG A 128 35.50 14.00 -8.89
N LEU A 129 34.22 14.36 -8.90
CA LEU A 129 33.66 15.38 -9.78
C LEU A 129 33.26 16.58 -8.91
N SER A 130 34.23 17.47 -8.73
CA SER A 130 34.00 18.82 -8.25
C SER A 130 33.23 19.61 -9.30
N GLY A 131 32.03 20.07 -8.96
CA GLY A 131 31.25 20.98 -9.80
C GLY A 131 29.89 20.44 -10.20
N LEU A 132 28.87 20.89 -9.46
CA LEU A 132 27.48 21.21 -9.85
C LEU A 132 26.51 20.82 -8.73
N ILE A 133 26.30 21.78 -7.82
CA ILE A 133 25.09 21.86 -7.00
C ILE A 133 24.04 22.61 -7.83
N PRO A 134 22.85 22.03 -8.03
CA PRO A 134 21.63 22.82 -8.03
C PRO A 134 20.79 22.49 -6.80
N ASN A 135 20.78 23.41 -5.84
CA ASN A 135 19.81 23.42 -4.75
C ASN A 135 18.47 23.93 -5.29
N THR A 136 17.47 23.08 -5.46
CA THR A 136 16.06 23.51 -5.57
C THR A 136 15.09 22.47 -5.02
N PHE A 137 14.88 22.49 -3.71
CA PHE A 137 13.55 22.21 -3.14
C PHE A 137 12.89 23.56 -2.84
N PRO A 138 11.71 23.89 -3.41
CA PRO A 138 11.10 25.20 -3.22
C PRO A 138 10.27 25.28 -1.93
N GLY A 139 10.80 26.00 -0.92
CA GLY A 139 10.04 26.67 0.15
C GLY A 139 9.44 25.78 1.26
N ARG A 140 9.38 26.22 2.52
CA ARG A 140 9.94 27.44 3.15
C ARG A 140 10.12 27.19 4.65
N MET A 141 11.22 27.65 5.22
CA MET A 141 11.50 27.59 6.67
C MET A 141 10.70 28.66 7.45
N ASN A 142 10.49 28.41 8.75
CA ASN A 142 10.92 29.24 9.90
C ASN A 142 10.32 28.60 11.18
N HIS A 143 11.09 28.27 12.22
CA HIS A 143 11.63 29.18 13.26
C HIS A 143 10.49 30.01 13.92
N VAL A 144 10.48 30.39 15.19
CA VAL A 144 11.55 30.52 16.19
C VAL A 144 11.24 29.61 17.38
N PHE A 145 12.22 28.94 18.01
CA PHE A 145 13.66 28.96 17.73
C PHE A 145 14.03 27.86 16.74
#